data_AF-A0A8B9PHX6-F1
#
_entry.id   AF-A0A8B9PHX6-F1
#
_cell.length_a   1.000
_cell.length_b   1.000
_cell.length_c   1.000
_cell.angle_alpha   90.00
_cell.angle_beta   90.00
_cell.angle_gamma   90.00
#
_symmetry.space_group_name_H-M   'P 1'
#
loop_
_entity.id
_entity.type
_entity.pdbx_description
1 polymer ?
#
loop_
_entity_poly.entity_id
_entity_poly.type
_entity_poly.pdbx_seq_one_letter_code
_entity_poly.pdbx_strand_id
1 'polypeptide(L)'
;QKEASERRELYHERQRLELCAVHALNNVLQRPCFTQEAADEICKRSLERLALGRIVGFILNVPSNVSLGFVSLPVSRKHWLAVRQLRGTYYNLDSKLKAPARIGGEGELRTFLRQFLSQGLCEVFLVVPKAVEEAGAWLNPE
;
A
#
# COMPACT_ATOMS: atom_id res chain seq x y z
N GLN A 1 12.42 39.24 -25.29
CA GLN A 1 11.08 38.87 -24.80
C GLN A 1 11.05 37.36 -24.60
N LYS A 2 10.68 36.93 -23.38
CA LYS A 2 10.05 35.66 -23.01
C LYS A 2 10.53 34.36 -23.69
N GLU A 3 11.58 33.72 -23.18
CA GLU A 3 11.76 32.26 -23.39
C GLU A 3 12.68 31.57 -22.36
N ALA A 4 13.10 32.27 -21.29
CA ALA A 4 13.96 31.73 -20.24
C ALA A 4 13.21 31.48 -18.91
N SER A 5 11.88 31.53 -18.91
CA SER A 5 11.05 31.36 -17.72
C SER A 5 10.38 29.99 -17.78
N GLU A 6 10.66 29.15 -16.78
CA GLU A 6 9.94 27.92 -16.43
C GLU A 6 10.24 26.63 -17.23
N ARG A 7 11.50 26.17 -17.26
CA ARG A 7 11.70 24.71 -17.14
C ARG A 7 11.70 24.37 -15.65
N ARG A 8 10.51 24.22 -15.06
CA ARG A 8 10.40 23.40 -13.84
C ARG A 8 10.99 22.04 -14.23
N GLU A 9 12.11 21.65 -13.63
CA GLU A 9 12.75 20.36 -13.91
C GLU A 9 11.69 19.27 -13.75
N LEU A 10 11.45 18.52 -14.83
CA LEU A 10 10.46 17.45 -14.85
C LEU A 10 10.88 16.40 -13.81
N TYR A 11 10.02 16.18 -12.83
CA TYR A 11 10.31 15.23 -11.78
C TYR A 11 10.11 13.80 -12.29
N HIS A 12 11.12 12.95 -12.11
CA HIS A 12 11.06 11.56 -12.52
C HIS A 12 11.88 10.66 -11.60
N GLU A 13 11.19 9.79 -10.88
CA GLU A 13 11.75 8.61 -10.22
C GLU A 13 11.81 7.45 -11.21
N ARG A 14 13.03 6.99 -11.47
CA ARG A 14 13.22 5.70 -12.15
C ARG A 14 12.79 4.60 -11.20
N GLN A 15 11.98 3.67 -11.71
CA GLN A 15 11.61 2.49 -10.94
C GLN A 15 12.86 1.77 -10.45
N ARG A 16 12.94 1.53 -9.14
CA ARG A 16 13.92 0.65 -8.52
C ARG A 16 13.18 -0.47 -7.79
N LEU A 17 13.73 -1.67 -7.85
CA LEU A 17 13.14 -2.85 -7.20
C LEU A 17 11.68 -3.09 -7.67
N GLU A 18 10.81 -3.52 -6.77
CA GLU A 18 9.42 -3.86 -7.03
C GLU A 18 8.43 -2.77 -6.54
N LEU A 19 8.91 -1.54 -6.38
CA LEU A 19 8.18 -0.33 -5.92
C LEU A 19 7.43 0.40 -7.06
N CYS A 20 6.97 -0.32 -8.09
CA CYS A 20 6.44 0.32 -9.29
C CYS A 20 5.25 1.26 -9.02
N ALA A 21 4.40 0.95 -8.04
CA ALA A 21 3.26 1.79 -7.67
C ALA A 21 3.71 3.12 -7.02
N VAL A 22 4.67 3.09 -6.10
CA VAL A 22 5.24 4.29 -5.45
C VAL A 22 5.82 5.22 -6.50
N HIS A 23 6.71 4.69 -7.34
CA HIS A 23 7.38 5.48 -8.37
C HIS A 23 6.40 5.98 -9.43
N ALA A 24 5.41 5.17 -9.82
CA ALA A 24 4.35 5.63 -10.73
C ALA A 24 3.54 6.78 -10.13
N LEU A 25 3.15 6.68 -8.85
CA LEU A 25 2.41 7.72 -8.15
C LEU A 25 3.23 9.00 -8.00
N ASN A 26 4.48 8.90 -7.54
CA ASN A 26 5.39 10.04 -7.41
C ASN A 26 5.64 10.72 -8.76
N ASN A 27 5.85 9.93 -9.82
CA ASN A 27 6.01 10.45 -11.18
C ASN A 27 4.76 11.18 -11.65
N VAL A 28 3.57 10.61 -11.50
CA VAL A 28 2.32 11.29 -11.89
C VAL A 28 2.09 12.56 -11.08
N LEU A 29 2.41 12.54 -9.78
CA LEU A 29 2.27 13.70 -8.90
C LEU A 29 3.40 14.72 -9.04
N GLN A 30 4.44 14.39 -9.82
CA GLN A 30 5.62 15.22 -10.06
C GLN A 30 6.35 15.64 -8.77
N ARG A 31 6.37 14.76 -7.75
CA ARG A 31 7.07 14.95 -6.46
C ARG A 31 7.16 13.64 -5.66
N PRO A 32 8.11 13.51 -4.71
CA PRO A 32 8.24 12.33 -3.85
C PRO A 32 7.19 12.39 -2.74
N CYS A 33 5.94 12.07 -3.07
CA CYS A 33 4.83 12.10 -2.12
C CYS A 33 4.74 10.81 -1.30
N PHE A 34 5.30 9.72 -1.84
CA PHE A 34 5.29 8.39 -1.25
C PHE A 34 6.72 7.88 -1.14
N THR A 35 7.11 7.29 0.00
CA THR A 35 8.42 6.65 0.16
C THR A 35 8.28 5.23 0.70
N GLN A 36 9.34 4.44 0.57
CA GLN A 36 9.38 3.08 1.10
C GLN A 36 9.32 3.09 2.64
N GLU A 37 10.00 4.05 3.27
CA GLU A 37 10.05 4.19 4.73
C GLU A 37 8.67 4.52 5.33
N ALA A 38 7.89 5.38 4.67
CA ALA A 38 6.52 5.67 5.07
C ALA A 38 5.58 4.44 4.95
N ALA A 39 5.91 3.51 4.04
CA ALA A 39 5.20 2.24 3.88
C ALA A 39 5.66 1.17 4.90
N ASP A 40 6.91 1.23 5.35
CA ASP A 40 7.53 0.27 6.26
C ASP A 40 7.31 0.60 7.76
N GLU A 41 7.09 1.87 8.13
CA GLU A 41 6.86 2.33 9.52
C GLU A 41 5.59 1.76 10.19
N ILE A 42 4.76 1.03 9.45
CA ILE A 42 3.56 0.35 10.00
C ILE A 42 3.95 -0.96 10.71
N CYS A 43 5.21 -1.37 10.68
CA CYS A 43 5.61 -2.71 11.12
C CYS A 43 5.39 -2.96 12.63
N LYS A 44 4.63 -4.03 12.92
CA LYS A 44 4.28 -4.68 14.21
C LYS A 44 3.82 -3.81 15.39
N ARG A 45 4.54 -2.77 15.79
CA ARG A 45 4.19 -1.89 16.91
C ARG A 45 3.10 -0.88 16.54
N SER A 46 3.07 -0.47 15.28
CA SER A 46 2.12 0.55 14.78
C SER A 46 0.74 -0.01 14.46
N LEU A 47 0.61 -1.30 14.08
CA LEU A 47 -0.69 -1.91 13.75
C LEU A 47 -1.72 -1.76 14.88
N GLU A 48 -1.27 -1.91 16.13
CA GLU A 48 -2.17 -1.80 17.28
C GLU A 48 -2.63 -0.35 17.52
N ARG A 49 -1.82 0.60 17.06
CA ARG A 49 -2.06 2.05 17.17
C ARG A 49 -2.82 2.61 15.98
N LEU A 50 -3.01 1.86 14.89
CA LEU A 50 -3.74 2.38 13.73
C LEU A 50 -5.18 2.74 14.11
N ALA A 51 -5.55 3.97 13.82
CA ALA A 51 -6.91 4.46 13.95
C ALA A 51 -7.75 3.96 12.75
N LEU A 52 -8.12 2.68 12.76
CA LEU A 52 -8.73 1.98 11.62
C LEU A 52 -9.98 2.67 11.06
N GLY A 53 -10.79 3.29 11.92
CA GLY A 53 -11.97 4.07 11.51
C GLY A 53 -11.66 5.35 10.72
N ARG A 54 -10.40 5.82 10.70
CA ARG A 54 -9.93 6.97 9.91
C ARG A 54 -9.21 6.57 8.62
N ILE A 55 -9.05 5.26 8.39
CA ILE A 55 -8.38 4.69 7.22
C ILE A 55 -9.42 4.23 6.22
N VAL A 56 -9.32 4.71 4.98
CA VAL A 56 -10.22 4.33 3.88
C VAL A 56 -9.95 2.90 3.43
N GLY A 57 -8.68 2.51 3.40
CA GLY A 57 -8.24 1.19 3.01
C GLY A 57 -6.73 1.04 3.02
N PHE A 58 -6.27 -0.10 2.53
CA PHE A 58 -4.86 -0.47 2.49
C PHE A 58 -4.51 -0.94 1.08
N ILE A 59 -3.30 -0.64 0.63
CA ILE A 59 -2.71 -1.23 -0.56
C ILE A 59 -1.47 -2.00 -0.12
N LEU A 60 -1.46 -3.30 -0.37
CA LEU A 60 -0.40 -4.19 0.06
C LEU A 60 0.40 -4.68 -1.13
N ASN A 61 1.72 -4.67 -1.00
CA ASN A 61 2.64 -5.34 -1.91
C ASN A 61 2.93 -6.75 -1.40
N VAL A 62 2.26 -7.78 -1.90
CA VAL A 62 2.45 -9.16 -1.41
C VAL A 62 3.27 -10.00 -2.39
N PRO A 63 4.10 -10.94 -1.91
CA PRO A 63 4.72 -11.92 -2.80
C PRO A 63 3.65 -12.79 -3.46
N SER A 64 3.79 -13.04 -4.76
CA SER A 64 2.89 -13.89 -5.53
C SER A 64 3.67 -14.82 -6.44
N ASN A 65 3.33 -16.10 -6.41
CA ASN A 65 3.88 -17.08 -7.34
C ASN A 65 3.34 -16.85 -8.75
N VAL A 66 4.19 -17.12 -9.75
CA VAL A 66 3.81 -17.12 -11.16
C VAL A 66 3.47 -18.55 -11.60
N SER A 67 2.25 -18.75 -12.08
CA SER A 67 1.82 -20.02 -12.69
C SER A 67 1.88 -19.92 -14.21
N LEU A 68 2.61 -20.83 -14.86
CA LEU A 68 2.57 -21.03 -16.30
C LEU A 68 1.81 -22.34 -16.60
N GLY A 69 0.51 -22.23 -16.90
CA GLY A 69 -0.36 -23.39 -17.08
C GLY A 69 -0.47 -24.21 -15.79
N PHE A 70 -0.07 -25.49 -15.86
CA PHE A 70 -0.08 -26.44 -14.73
C PHE A 70 1.23 -26.45 -13.91
N VAL A 71 2.21 -25.59 -14.25
CA VAL A 71 3.49 -25.52 -13.54
C VAL A 71 3.60 -24.22 -12.76
N SER A 72 3.84 -24.31 -11.44
CA SER A 72 4.25 -23.16 -10.63
C SER A 72 5.76 -22.96 -10.79
N LEU A 73 6.16 -21.82 -11.35
CA LEU A 73 7.58 -21.48 -11.44
C LEU A 73 8.08 -21.02 -10.06
N PRO A 74 9.34 -21.31 -9.68
CA PRO A 74 9.96 -20.84 -8.44
C PRO A 74 10.37 -19.37 -8.55
N VAL A 75 9.52 -18.54 -9.17
CA VAL A 75 9.70 -17.11 -9.35
C VAL A 75 8.52 -16.43 -8.65
N SER A 76 8.80 -15.80 -7.51
CA SER A 76 7.84 -14.92 -6.85
C SER A 76 7.98 -13.52 -7.45
N ARG A 77 6.86 -12.94 -7.88
CA ARG A 77 6.76 -11.53 -8.21
C ARG A 77 5.86 -10.84 -7.21
N LYS A 78 6.16 -9.59 -6.92
CA LYS A 78 5.25 -8.73 -6.18
C LYS A 78 3.91 -8.55 -6.88
N HIS A 79 2.87 -8.47 -6.08
CA HIS A 79 1.50 -8.27 -6.50
C HIS A 79 0.80 -7.30 -5.56
N TRP A 80 0.13 -6.32 -6.15
CA TRP A 80 -0.62 -5.33 -5.39
C TRP A 80 -2.03 -5.84 -5.13
N LEU A 81 -2.42 -5.90 -3.86
CA LEU A 81 -3.81 -6.12 -3.46
C LEU A 81 -4.35 -4.96 -2.64
N ALA A 82 -5.64 -4.72 -2.76
CA ALA A 82 -6.33 -3.71 -1.98
C ALA A 82 -7.15 -4.37 -0.85
N VAL A 83 -7.20 -3.73 0.31
CA VAL A 83 -8.10 -4.10 1.40
C VAL A 83 -8.97 -2.91 1.76
N ARG A 84 -10.27 -3.13 1.90
CA ARG A 84 -11.23 -2.06 2.21
C ARG A 84 -12.34 -2.52 3.14
N GLN A 85 -12.76 -1.64 4.04
CA GLN A 85 -13.97 -1.84 4.82
C GLN A 85 -15.20 -1.45 4.01
N LEU A 86 -16.18 -2.35 3.95
CA LEU A 86 -17.47 -2.14 3.34
C LEU A 86 -18.53 -2.62 4.34
N ARG A 87 -19.42 -1.70 4.76
CA ARG A 87 -20.52 -2.01 5.69
C ARG A 87 -20.04 -2.73 6.97
N GLY A 88 -18.95 -2.23 7.56
CA GLY A 88 -18.36 -2.76 8.80
C GLY A 88 -17.48 -4.01 8.65
N THR A 89 -17.38 -4.59 7.45
CA THR A 89 -16.55 -5.78 7.18
C THR A 89 -15.40 -5.44 6.24
N TYR A 90 -14.19 -5.88 6.57
CA TYR A 90 -13.03 -5.78 5.70
C TYR A 90 -13.01 -6.90 4.65
N TYR A 91 -12.64 -6.54 3.43
CA TYR A 91 -12.51 -7.45 2.30
C TYR A 91 -11.14 -7.33 1.65
N ASN A 92 -10.57 -8.47 1.27
CA ASN A 92 -9.48 -8.57 0.31
C ASN A 92 -10.06 -8.42 -1.10
N LEU A 93 -9.61 -7.38 -1.80
CA LEU A 93 -10.01 -7.00 -3.16
C LEU A 93 -8.91 -7.33 -4.18
N ASP A 94 -8.10 -8.35 -3.91
CA ASP A 94 -7.14 -8.89 -4.86
C ASP A 94 -7.83 -9.24 -6.19
N SER A 95 -7.35 -8.63 -7.27
CA SER A 95 -7.87 -8.81 -8.64
C SER A 95 -7.67 -10.23 -9.20
N LYS A 96 -6.84 -11.07 -8.57
CA LYS A 96 -6.67 -12.48 -8.91
C LYS A 96 -7.80 -13.37 -8.37
N LEU A 97 -8.57 -12.89 -7.40
CA LEU A 97 -9.69 -13.64 -6.84
C LEU A 97 -10.90 -13.55 -7.79
N LYS A 98 -11.70 -14.63 -7.82
CA LYS A 98 -12.97 -14.64 -8.58
C LYS A 98 -13.99 -13.64 -8.02
N ALA A 99 -13.88 -13.27 -6.75
CA ALA A 99 -14.73 -12.32 -6.05
C ALA A 99 -14.01 -11.79 -4.80
N PRO A 100 -14.45 -10.66 -4.21
CA PRO A 100 -13.94 -10.16 -2.93
C PRO A 100 -13.94 -11.21 -1.82
N ALA A 101 -12.78 -11.47 -1.21
CA ALA A 101 -12.68 -12.40 -0.09
C ALA A 101 -12.89 -11.67 1.23
N ARG A 102 -13.82 -12.18 2.06
CA ARG A 102 -14.11 -11.61 3.37
C ARG A 102 -12.94 -11.84 4.33
N ILE A 103 -12.45 -10.78 4.96
CA ILE A 103 -11.44 -10.85 6.03
C ILE A 103 -12.13 -10.92 7.39
N GLY A 104 -13.01 -9.94 7.71
CA GLY A 104 -13.67 -9.87 9.02
C GLY A 104 -13.74 -8.46 9.59
N GLY A 105 -13.66 -8.34 10.91
CA GLY A 105 -13.59 -7.06 11.62
C GLY A 105 -12.16 -6.55 11.79
N GLU A 106 -11.98 -5.60 12.72
CA GLU A 106 -10.69 -4.97 12.98
C GLU A 106 -9.62 -5.94 13.50
N GLY A 107 -10.00 -6.89 14.36
CA GLY A 107 -9.08 -7.89 14.92
C GLY A 107 -8.57 -8.87 13.85
N GLU A 108 -9.47 -9.35 12.98
CA GLU A 108 -9.11 -10.20 11.85
C GLU A 108 -8.27 -9.45 10.83
N LEU A 109 -8.55 -8.17 10.58
CA LEU A 109 -7.72 -7.32 9.73
C LEU A 109 -6.30 -7.21 10.29
N ARG A 110 -6.13 -6.92 11.59
CA ARG A 110 -4.80 -6.83 12.22
C ARG A 110 -4.03 -8.13 12.07
N THR A 111 -4.71 -9.26 12.24
CA THR A 111 -4.12 -10.59 12.03
C THR A 111 -3.71 -10.81 10.58
N PHE A 112 -4.58 -10.44 9.63
CA PHE A 112 -4.32 -10.51 8.19
C PHE A 112 -3.08 -9.68 7.80
N LEU A 113 -3.02 -8.41 8.20
CA LEU A 113 -1.88 -7.52 7.91
C LEU A 113 -0.58 -8.05 8.55
N ARG A 114 -0.65 -8.55 9.78
CA ARG A 114 0.51 -9.10 10.52
C ARG A 114 1.10 -10.31 9.79
N GLN A 115 0.29 -11.15 9.16
CA GLN A 115 0.77 -12.29 8.38
C GLN A 115 1.74 -11.85 7.28
N PHE A 116 1.38 -10.82 6.50
CA PHE A 116 2.22 -10.34 5.42
C PHE A 116 3.45 -9.56 5.92
N LEU A 117 3.27 -8.71 6.93
CA LEU A 117 4.36 -7.91 7.49
C LEU A 117 5.41 -8.80 8.19
N SER A 118 5.01 -9.90 8.81
CA SER A 118 5.94 -10.82 9.48
C SER A 118 6.92 -11.52 8.54
N GLN A 119 6.59 -11.61 7.25
CA GLN A 119 7.41 -12.25 6.22
C GLN A 119 8.50 -11.32 5.66
N GLY A 120 8.54 -10.04 6.05
CA GLY A 120 9.59 -9.07 5.67
C GLY A 120 9.66 -8.72 4.19
N LEU A 121 8.69 -9.21 3.41
CA LEU A 121 8.59 -9.02 1.96
C LEU A 121 7.28 -8.33 1.60
N CYS A 122 6.69 -7.55 2.51
CA CYS A 122 5.44 -6.87 2.26
C CYS A 122 5.51 -5.40 2.66
N GLU A 123 5.16 -4.53 1.71
CA GLU A 123 5.01 -3.09 1.91
C GLU A 123 3.51 -2.79 2.02
N VAL A 124 3.13 -1.86 2.90
CA VAL A 124 1.73 -1.50 3.13
C VAL A 124 1.56 0.01 3.03
N PHE A 125 0.68 0.45 2.15
CA PHE A 125 0.24 1.85 2.08
C PHE A 125 -1.10 2.00 2.78
N LEU A 126 -1.20 3.04 3.61
CA LEU A 126 -2.48 3.51 4.14
C LEU A 126 -3.11 4.47 3.15
N VAL A 127 -4.38 4.23 2.82
CA VAL A 127 -5.19 5.18 2.07
C VAL A 127 -6.02 5.96 3.07
N VAL A 128 -5.72 7.24 3.23
CA VAL A 128 -6.40 8.14 4.18
C VAL A 128 -6.82 9.43 3.48
N PRO A 129 -7.83 10.15 3.98
CA PRO A 129 -8.12 11.50 3.51
C PRO A 129 -6.94 12.43 3.81
N LYS A 130 -6.69 13.41 2.93
CA LYS A 130 -5.59 14.37 3.08
C LYS A 130 -5.55 15.05 4.45
N ALA A 131 -6.70 15.45 5.00
CA ALA A 131 -6.76 16.06 6.33
C ALA A 131 -6.33 15.11 7.47
N VAL A 132 -6.53 13.79 7.30
CA VAL A 132 -6.10 12.78 8.29
C VAL A 132 -4.59 12.59 8.21
N GLU A 133 -4.02 12.59 7.00
CA GLU A 133 -2.58 12.56 6.78
C GLU A 133 -1.88 13.79 7.40
N GLU A 134 -2.34 15.00 7.05
CA GLU A 134 -1.76 16.26 7.55
C GLU A 134 -1.83 16.38 9.08
N ALA A 135 -2.86 15.82 9.70
CA ALA A 135 -3.01 15.79 11.16
C ALA A 135 -2.27 14.64 11.85
N GLY A 136 -1.66 13.71 11.11
CA GLY A 136 -1.11 12.47 11.67
C GLY A 136 -2.17 11.57 12.35
N ALA A 137 -3.43 11.83 12.05
CA ALA A 137 -4.59 11.29 12.77
C ALA A 137 -4.89 9.82 12.44
N TRP A 138 -4.11 9.21 11.55
CA TRP A 138 -4.14 7.79 11.20
C TRP A 138 -3.48 6.89 12.26
N LEU A 139 -2.73 7.49 13.20
CA LEU A 139 -2.15 6.83 14.35
C LEU A 139 -2.81 7.37 15.63
N ASN A 140 -3.19 6.49 16.53
CA ASN A 140 -3.64 6.86 17.87
C ASN A 140 -2.45 7.41 18.68
N PRO A 141 -2.66 8.46 19.49
CA PRO A 141 -1.65 8.95 20.44
C PRO A 141 -1.27 7.85 21.44
N GLU A 142 -0.07 7.97 22.01
CA GLU A 142 0.41 7.06 23.08
C GLU A 142 -0.44 7.13 24.34
#